data_AF-A0A7C4MB26-F1
#
_entry.id   AF-A0A7C4MB26-F1
#
_cell.length_a   1.000
_cell.length_b   1.000
_cell.length_c   1.000
_cell.angle_alpha   90.00
_cell.angle_beta   90.00
_cell.angle_gamma   90.00
#
_symmetry.space_group_name_H-M   'P 1'
#
loop_
_entity.id
_entity.type
_entity.pdbx_description
1 polymer ?
#
loop_
_entity_poly.entity_id
_entity_poly.type
_entity_poly.pdbx_seq_one_letter_code
_entity_poly.pdbx_strand_id
1 'polypeptide(L)'
;MSQKSKVPLGPVKLCVDTKGFEDGRLVQFEIWMKKGGVEKVVDQVNGTVRGGKGEAIWTPKAGEKRDSLKKSEPTEEEGEAEEYYFKARVGDLEVQSDPWIFLYPLEIYVTDDNGAPLDGVEFEIEFSDGSKEKGTFKQGCAKFKGVPKGKFKLKVKGYSLKEERT
;
A
#
# COMPACT_ATOMS: atom_id res chain seq x y z
N MET A 1 -4.44 -0.22 -21.01
CA MET A 1 -4.37 0.15 -19.58
C MET A 1 -2.99 -0.28 -19.10
N SER A 2 -2.16 0.62 -18.56
CA SER A 2 -0.85 0.20 -18.02
C SER A 2 -1.10 -0.65 -16.78
N GLN A 3 -0.46 -1.82 -16.72
CA GLN A 3 -0.63 -2.79 -15.64
C GLN A 3 0.14 -2.28 -14.41
N LYS A 4 -0.58 -1.78 -13.40
CA LYS A 4 0.02 -1.28 -12.16
C LYS A 4 0.60 -2.45 -11.37
N SER A 5 1.87 -2.35 -10.98
CA SER A 5 2.49 -3.35 -10.12
C SER A 5 2.02 -3.19 -8.67
N LYS A 6 1.76 -4.30 -7.97
CA LYS A 6 1.47 -4.30 -6.53
C LYS A 6 2.74 -4.66 -5.78
N VAL A 7 3.20 -3.79 -4.89
CA VAL A 7 4.43 -4.00 -4.11
C VAL A 7 4.15 -3.95 -2.61
N PRO A 8 4.75 -4.84 -1.79
CA PRO A 8 4.66 -4.71 -0.34
C PRO A 8 5.24 -3.39 0.14
N LEU A 9 4.66 -2.80 1.18
CA LEU A 9 5.23 -1.64 1.85
C LEU A 9 6.58 -1.99 2.46
N GLY A 10 7.61 -1.26 2.07
CA GLY A 10 8.98 -1.47 2.50
C GLY A 10 9.98 -0.88 1.52
N PRO A 11 11.28 -1.18 1.69
CA PRO A 11 12.32 -0.73 0.77
C PRO A 11 12.02 -1.15 -0.68
N VAL A 12 12.02 -0.18 -1.58
CA VAL A 12 11.82 -0.38 -3.02
C VAL A 12 13.16 -0.20 -3.72
N LYS A 13 13.54 -1.20 -4.51
CA LYS A 13 14.68 -1.10 -5.41
C LYS A 13 14.27 -0.32 -6.65
N LEU A 14 14.90 0.84 -6.85
CA LEU A 14 14.75 1.66 -8.05
C LEU A 14 15.84 1.26 -9.03
N CYS A 15 15.48 1.07 -10.30
CA CYS A 15 16.41 0.62 -11.33
C CYS A 15 16.04 1.22 -12.68
N VAL A 16 17.04 1.73 -13.40
CA VAL A 16 16.90 2.20 -14.78
C VAL A 16 18.09 1.72 -15.60
N ASP A 17 17.86 1.38 -16.87
CA ASP A 17 18.95 1.08 -17.80
C ASP A 17 19.67 2.38 -18.19
N THR A 18 21.00 2.39 -18.06
CA THR A 18 21.86 3.56 -18.31
C THR A 18 22.95 3.22 -19.32
N LYS A 19 22.58 2.50 -20.39
CA LYS A 19 23.51 2.15 -21.47
C LYS A 19 24.18 3.42 -22.01
N GLY A 20 25.51 3.38 -22.11
CA GLY A 20 26.32 4.52 -22.57
C GLY A 20 26.79 5.46 -21.46
N PHE A 21 26.37 5.26 -20.21
CA PHE A 21 26.92 5.97 -19.07
C PHE A 21 27.95 5.13 -18.32
N GLU A 22 29.03 5.77 -17.89
CA GLU A 22 30.11 5.14 -17.13
C GLU A 22 29.69 4.78 -15.70
N ASP A 23 30.28 3.70 -15.19
CA ASP A 23 30.14 3.30 -13.80
C ASP A 23 30.62 4.41 -12.86
N GLY A 24 29.95 4.57 -11.72
CA GLY A 24 30.23 5.65 -10.77
C GLY A 24 29.46 6.95 -11.05
N ARG A 25 28.83 7.10 -12.22
CA ARG A 25 28.01 8.27 -12.51
C ARG A 25 26.77 8.31 -11.60
N LEU A 26 26.45 9.49 -11.07
CA LEU A 26 25.27 9.68 -10.24
C LEU A 26 23.99 9.59 -11.07
N VAL A 27 22.99 8.94 -10.48
CA VAL A 27 21.62 8.89 -11.01
C VAL A 27 20.69 9.50 -9.96
N GLN A 28 19.89 10.46 -10.36
CA GLN A 28 18.88 11.04 -9.46
C GLN A 28 17.54 10.35 -9.71
N PHE A 29 16.90 9.88 -8.64
CA PHE A 29 15.55 9.36 -8.68
C PHE A 29 14.63 10.32 -7.92
N GLU A 30 13.62 10.84 -8.62
CA GLU A 30 12.54 11.63 -8.03
C GLU A 30 11.31 10.73 -7.92
N ILE A 31 10.80 10.55 -6.71
CA ILE A 31 9.67 9.67 -6.43
C ILE A 31 8.41 10.51 -6.38
N TRP A 32 7.42 10.11 -7.16
CA TRP A 32 6.14 10.78 -7.31
C TRP A 32 5.00 9.95 -6.73
N MET A 33 3.97 10.62 -6.23
CA MET A 33 2.71 10.01 -5.81
C MET A 33 1.55 10.74 -6.49
N LYS A 34 0.63 9.96 -7.06
CA LYS A 34 -0.61 10.42 -7.68
C LYS A 34 -1.82 9.87 -6.92
N LYS A 35 -2.78 10.75 -6.61
CA LYS A 35 -4.05 10.42 -5.95
C LYS A 35 -5.10 11.49 -6.25
N GLY A 36 -6.30 11.11 -6.68
CA GLY A 36 -7.40 12.04 -6.91
C GLY A 36 -7.08 13.06 -8.00
N GLY A 37 -6.38 12.63 -9.05
CA GLY A 37 -5.84 13.51 -10.09
C GLY A 37 -4.70 14.44 -9.66
N VAL A 38 -4.36 14.52 -8.37
CA VAL A 38 -3.25 15.32 -7.85
C VAL A 38 -1.97 14.50 -7.88
N GLU A 39 -0.90 15.09 -8.39
CA GLU A 39 0.42 14.49 -8.48
C GLU A 39 1.45 15.35 -7.74
N LYS A 40 2.31 14.71 -6.96
CA LYS A 40 3.34 15.41 -6.17
C LYS A 40 4.62 14.60 -6.02
N VAL A 41 5.75 15.29 -5.95
CA VAL A 41 7.01 14.70 -5.49
C VAL A 41 6.89 14.38 -4.00
N VAL A 42 7.22 13.16 -3.60
CA VAL A 42 7.19 12.71 -2.21
C VAL A 42 8.57 12.47 -1.64
N ASP A 43 9.57 12.20 -2.48
CA ASP A 43 10.94 11.98 -2.05
C ASP A 43 11.92 12.09 -3.22
N GLN A 44 13.21 12.16 -2.91
CA GLN A 44 14.28 12.11 -3.88
C GLN A 44 15.47 11.34 -3.31
N VAL A 45 15.99 10.38 -4.07
CA VAL A 45 17.17 9.60 -3.68
C VAL A 45 18.19 9.57 -4.80
N ASN A 46 19.47 9.54 -4.43
CA ASN A 46 20.55 9.38 -5.39
C ASN A 46 20.99 7.92 -5.44
N GLY A 47 21.29 7.46 -6.64
CA GLY A 47 21.89 6.17 -6.94
C GLY A 47 23.19 6.34 -7.71
N THR A 48 23.72 5.23 -8.19
CA THR A 48 24.95 5.21 -8.98
C THR A 48 24.83 4.21 -10.11
N VAL A 49 25.43 4.54 -11.26
CA VAL A 49 25.57 3.62 -12.38
C VAL A 49 26.56 2.52 -12.04
N ARG A 50 26.16 1.26 -12.22
CA ARG A 50 27.03 0.07 -12.15
C ARG A 50 26.59 -0.95 -13.20
N GLY A 51 27.51 -1.38 -14.04
CA GLY A 51 27.23 -2.37 -15.08
C GLY A 51 26.12 -1.95 -16.05
N GLY A 52 26.04 -0.66 -16.37
CA GLY A 52 25.03 -0.10 -17.27
C GLY A 52 23.63 0.04 -16.67
N LYS A 53 23.49 -0.02 -15.33
CA LYS A 53 22.25 0.26 -14.62
C LYS A 53 22.45 1.30 -13.53
N GLY A 54 21.53 2.25 -13.43
CA GLY A 54 21.40 3.15 -12.30
C GLY A 54 20.53 2.52 -11.24
N GLU A 55 21.02 2.40 -10.00
CA GLU A 55 20.27 1.76 -8.91
C GLU A 55 20.27 2.60 -7.63
N ALA A 56 19.14 2.60 -6.93
CA ALA A 56 18.98 3.15 -5.59
C ALA A 56 17.98 2.32 -4.77
N ILE A 57 18.00 2.47 -3.45
CA ILE A 57 16.97 1.95 -2.56
C ILE A 57 16.22 3.13 -1.97
N TRP A 58 14.91 3.15 -2.13
CA TRP A 58 14.03 4.11 -1.48
C TRP A 58 13.20 3.42 -0.41
N THR A 59 13.10 4.01 0.78
CA THR A 59 12.24 3.51 1.85
C THR A 59 11.09 4.48 2.08
N PRO A 60 9.84 4.11 1.77
CA PRO A 60 8.69 4.97 1.99
C PRO A 60 8.50 5.26 3.47
N LYS A 61 8.22 6.51 3.81
CA LYS A 61 7.85 6.90 5.18
C LYS A 61 6.44 6.39 5.46
N ALA A 62 6.33 5.31 6.22
CA ALA A 62 5.07 4.75 6.67
C ALA A 62 4.94 4.87 8.20
N GLY A 63 3.77 5.30 8.67
CA GLY A 63 3.41 5.28 10.08
C GLY A 63 2.48 4.11 10.39
N GLU A 64 2.60 3.55 11.59
CA GLU A 64 1.57 2.65 12.13
C GLU A 64 0.37 3.48 12.57
N LYS A 65 -0.84 3.05 12.20
CA LYS A 65 -2.09 3.62 12.69
C LYS A 65 -2.92 2.52 13.33
N ARG A 66 -3.32 2.73 14.58
CA ARG A 66 -4.35 1.93 15.26
C ARG A 66 -5.60 2.79 15.42
N ASP A 67 -6.74 2.22 15.13
CA ASP A 67 -8.04 2.89 15.22
C ASP A 67 -9.13 1.87 15.60
N SER A 68 -10.23 2.36 16.15
CA SER A 68 -11.40 1.53 16.42
C SER A 68 -12.26 1.43 15.17
N LEU A 69 -12.77 0.24 14.87
CA LEU A 69 -13.72 0.07 13.77
C LEU A 69 -15.01 0.80 14.10
N LYS A 70 -15.46 1.65 13.18
CA LYS A 70 -16.75 2.35 13.25
C LYS A 70 -17.62 1.90 12.09
N LYS A 71 -18.90 1.66 12.37
CA LYS A 71 -19.89 1.45 11.31
C LYS A 71 -20.05 2.77 10.56
N SER A 72 -19.88 2.74 9.25
CA SER A 72 -20.12 3.88 8.37
C SER A 72 -20.96 3.44 7.19
N GLU A 73 -21.79 4.34 6.68
CA GLU A 73 -22.47 4.09 5.41
C GLU A 73 -21.43 3.94 4.28
N PRO A 74 -21.67 3.05 3.30
CA PRO A 74 -20.87 3.00 2.09
C PRO A 74 -21.01 4.36 1.38
N THR A 75 -19.93 5.13 1.33
CA THR A 75 -19.87 6.33 0.50
C THR A 75 -19.37 5.94 -0.88
N GLU A 76 -19.92 6.54 -1.94
CA GLU A 76 -19.45 6.34 -3.32
C GLU A 76 -18.01 6.85 -3.56
N GLU A 77 -17.43 7.59 -2.61
CA GLU A 77 -16.00 7.89 -2.59
C GLU A 77 -15.18 6.63 -2.25
N GLU A 78 -15.07 5.73 -3.22
CA GLU A 78 -13.94 4.82 -3.34
C GLU A 78 -12.70 5.69 -3.58
N GLY A 79 -11.99 6.03 -2.51
CA GLY A 79 -10.80 6.87 -2.61
C GLY A 79 -9.81 6.25 -3.59
N GLU A 80 -9.46 7.00 -4.64
CA GLU A 80 -8.46 6.57 -5.63
C GLU A 80 -7.19 6.06 -4.92
N ALA A 81 -6.68 4.92 -5.38
CA ALA A 81 -5.46 4.34 -4.85
C ALA A 81 -4.29 5.32 -4.99
N GLU A 82 -3.42 5.35 -3.99
CA GLU A 82 -2.16 6.08 -4.08
C GLU A 82 -1.22 5.34 -5.02
N GLU A 83 -0.99 5.91 -6.19
CA GLU A 83 -0.07 5.40 -7.21
C GLU A 83 1.28 6.08 -7.05
N TYR A 84 2.32 5.29 -7.16
CA TYR A 84 3.70 5.75 -7.06
C TYR A 84 4.43 5.40 -8.33
N TYR A 85 5.36 6.25 -8.72
CA TYR A 85 6.29 5.99 -9.80
C TYR A 85 7.56 6.82 -9.55
N PHE A 86 8.63 6.57 -10.29
CA PHE A 86 9.82 7.42 -10.24
C PHE A 86 10.17 7.98 -11.61
N LYS A 87 10.84 9.13 -11.60
CA LYS A 87 11.58 9.68 -12.75
C LYS A 87 13.07 9.58 -12.42
N ALA A 88 13.83 8.92 -13.29
CA ALA A 88 15.27 8.78 -13.16
C ALA A 88 15.98 9.71 -14.15
N ARG A 89 17.00 10.44 -13.69
CA ARG A 89 17.81 11.35 -14.49
C ARG A 89 19.29 11.02 -14.43
N VAL A 90 19.94 10.90 -15.59
CA VAL A 90 21.39 10.70 -15.75
C VAL A 90 21.89 11.47 -16.96
N GLY A 91 22.61 12.58 -16.75
CA GLY A 91 22.96 13.45 -17.87
C GLY A 91 21.70 13.93 -18.60
N ASP A 92 21.63 13.67 -19.90
CA ASP A 92 20.48 14.04 -20.75
C ASP A 92 19.39 12.95 -20.81
N LEU A 93 19.60 11.80 -20.17
CA LEU A 93 18.60 10.73 -20.10
C LEU A 93 17.60 11.02 -18.97
N GLU A 94 16.31 11.07 -19.32
CA GLU A 94 15.19 11.04 -18.37
C GLU A 94 14.25 9.86 -18.70
N VAL A 95 13.97 9.02 -17.71
CA VAL A 95 13.08 7.85 -17.86
C VAL A 95 12.07 7.83 -16.73
N GLN A 96 10.82 7.53 -17.05
CA GLN A 96 9.77 7.29 -16.07
C GLN A 96 9.50 5.79 -15.94
N SER A 97 9.32 5.32 -14.70
CA SER A 97 8.90 3.95 -14.43
C SER A 97 7.41 3.73 -14.75
N ASP A 98 7.01 2.46 -14.85
CA ASP A 98 5.60 2.10 -14.68
C ASP A 98 5.12 2.44 -13.27
N PRO A 99 3.82 2.75 -13.11
CA PRO A 99 3.24 3.01 -11.80
C PRO A 99 3.07 1.73 -10.98
N TRP A 100 3.20 1.87 -9.66
CA TRP A 100 2.92 0.83 -8.68
C TRP A 100 2.04 1.34 -7.54
N ILE A 101 1.42 0.41 -6.81
CA ILE A 101 0.68 0.70 -5.57
C ILE A 101 1.27 -0.11 -4.43
N PHE A 102 1.28 0.47 -3.23
CA PHE A 102 1.70 -0.25 -2.02
C PHE A 102 0.58 -1.13 -1.46
N LEU A 103 0.98 -2.33 -1.03
CA LEU A 103 0.18 -3.22 -0.21
C LEU A 103 0.67 -3.15 1.25
N TYR A 104 -0.28 -3.17 2.18
CA TYR A 104 -0.03 -2.93 3.60
C TYR A 104 -0.37 -4.19 4.40
N PRO A 105 0.33 -4.45 5.52
CA PRO A 105 -0.15 -5.38 6.51
C PRO A 105 -1.40 -4.79 7.20
N LEU A 106 -2.38 -5.65 7.50
CA LEU A 106 -3.59 -5.29 8.24
C LEU A 106 -3.85 -6.36 9.31
N GLU A 107 -4.08 -5.92 10.53
CA GLU A 107 -4.54 -6.78 11.62
C GLU A 107 -5.88 -6.25 12.13
N ILE A 108 -6.87 -7.14 12.21
CA ILE A 108 -8.21 -6.83 12.73
C ILE A 108 -8.40 -7.64 14.01
N TYR A 109 -8.75 -6.94 15.08
CA TYR A 109 -9.04 -7.51 16.39
C TYR A 109 -10.52 -7.35 16.70
N VAL A 110 -11.18 -8.44 17.11
CA VAL A 110 -12.60 -8.48 17.45
C VAL A 110 -12.80 -9.13 18.81
N THR A 111 -13.63 -8.49 19.63
CA THR A 111 -14.05 -8.98 20.94
C THR A 111 -15.57 -8.92 21.04
N ASP A 112 -16.14 -9.71 21.94
CA ASP A 112 -17.53 -9.59 22.35
C ASP A 112 -17.74 -8.36 23.27
N ASP A 113 -18.98 -8.19 23.74
CA ASP A 113 -19.36 -7.11 24.66
C ASP A 113 -18.66 -7.16 26.03
N ASN A 114 -18.13 -8.33 26.42
CA ASN A 114 -17.38 -8.53 27.67
C ASN A 114 -15.86 -8.37 27.47
N GLY A 115 -15.42 -8.06 26.25
CA GLY A 115 -14.00 -7.96 25.88
C GLY A 115 -13.32 -9.31 25.64
N ALA A 116 -14.07 -10.42 25.58
CA ALA A 116 -13.52 -11.72 25.24
C ALA A 116 -13.26 -11.80 23.72
N PRO A 117 -12.09 -12.30 23.27
CA PRO A 117 -11.79 -12.41 21.84
C PRO A 117 -12.75 -13.37 21.14
N LEU A 118 -13.27 -12.97 19.98
CA LEU A 118 -14.12 -13.86 19.17
C LEU A 118 -13.24 -14.86 18.40
N ASP A 119 -12.95 -16.00 19.01
CA ASP A 119 -12.16 -17.09 18.41
C ASP A 119 -13.03 -18.09 17.65
N GLY A 120 -12.51 -18.66 16.56
CA GLY A 120 -13.23 -19.66 15.77
C GLY A 120 -14.41 -19.12 14.94
N VAL A 121 -14.64 -17.81 14.96
CA VAL A 121 -15.74 -17.16 14.23
C VAL A 121 -15.34 -16.89 12.78
N GLU A 122 -16.20 -17.29 11.84
CA GLU A 122 -16.02 -17.07 10.41
C GLU A 122 -16.25 -15.60 10.00
N PHE A 123 -15.47 -15.12 9.04
CA PHE A 123 -15.63 -13.80 8.44
C PHE A 123 -15.49 -13.82 6.92
N GLU A 124 -16.07 -12.79 6.29
CA GLU A 124 -15.81 -12.39 4.90
C GLU A 124 -15.36 -10.92 4.89
N ILE A 125 -14.31 -10.61 4.15
CA ILE A 125 -13.80 -9.25 3.97
C ILE A 125 -13.72 -8.91 2.48
N GLU A 126 -14.16 -7.70 2.11
CA GLU A 126 -13.99 -7.09 0.79
C GLU A 126 -13.08 -5.87 0.95
N PHE A 127 -11.94 -5.85 0.26
CA PHE A 127 -10.96 -4.76 0.33
C PHE A 127 -11.30 -3.62 -0.66
N SER A 128 -10.54 -2.53 -0.59
CA SER A 128 -10.78 -1.33 -1.40
C SER A 128 -10.61 -1.52 -2.90
N ASP A 129 -9.90 -2.56 -3.34
CA ASP A 129 -9.78 -2.91 -4.76
C ASP A 129 -10.83 -3.94 -5.22
N GLY A 130 -11.81 -4.25 -4.36
CA GLY A 130 -12.86 -5.23 -4.61
C GLY A 130 -12.45 -6.69 -4.40
N SER A 131 -11.18 -6.97 -4.10
CA SER A 131 -10.75 -8.33 -3.76
C SER A 131 -11.40 -8.80 -2.46
N LYS A 132 -11.68 -10.11 -2.38
CA LYS A 132 -12.42 -10.72 -1.28
C LYS A 132 -11.65 -11.86 -0.66
N GLU A 133 -11.70 -11.96 0.66
CA GLU A 133 -11.15 -13.07 1.42
C GLU A 133 -12.16 -13.59 2.44
N LYS A 134 -12.06 -14.87 2.76
CA LYS A 134 -12.82 -15.53 3.82
C LYS A 134 -11.85 -16.19 4.78
N GLY A 135 -12.21 -16.23 6.05
CA GLY A 135 -11.37 -16.85 7.05
C GLY A 135 -12.07 -17.01 8.38
N THR A 136 -11.28 -17.33 9.39
CA THR A 136 -11.72 -17.50 10.77
C THR A 136 -10.78 -16.71 11.68
N PHE A 137 -11.34 -16.00 12.64
CA PHE A 137 -10.53 -15.32 13.66
C PHE A 137 -9.78 -16.35 14.50
N LYS A 138 -8.50 -16.05 14.80
CA LYS A 138 -7.66 -16.82 15.73
C LYS A 138 -7.32 -15.94 16.92
N GLN A 139 -7.74 -16.32 18.11
CA GLN A 139 -7.65 -15.50 19.32
C GLN A 139 -8.25 -14.09 19.10
N GLY A 140 -9.38 -14.01 18.38
CA GLY A 140 -10.02 -12.74 18.03
C GLY A 140 -9.27 -11.92 16.98
N CYS A 141 -8.25 -12.47 16.31
CA CYS A 141 -7.41 -11.75 15.36
C CYS A 141 -7.48 -12.34 13.94
N ALA A 142 -7.61 -11.47 12.94
CA ALA A 142 -7.39 -11.77 11.52
C ALA A 142 -6.21 -10.95 11.01
N LYS A 143 -5.27 -11.59 10.29
CA LYS A 143 -4.03 -10.97 9.82
C LYS A 143 -3.89 -11.10 8.31
N PHE A 144 -3.56 -9.99 7.66
CA PHE A 144 -3.35 -9.88 6.23
C PHE A 144 -2.00 -9.23 5.96
N LYS A 145 -1.24 -9.76 5.00
CA LYS A 145 0.12 -9.28 4.71
C LYS A 145 0.17 -8.21 3.60
N GLY A 146 -0.80 -8.21 2.69
CA GLY A 146 -0.74 -7.39 1.49
C GLY A 146 -2.10 -6.92 1.03
N VAL A 147 -2.69 -5.99 1.78
CA VAL A 147 -3.99 -5.40 1.45
C VAL A 147 -3.80 -4.05 0.76
N PRO A 148 -4.64 -3.69 -0.22
CA PRO A 148 -4.64 -2.34 -0.75
C PRO A 148 -5.04 -1.35 0.35
N LYS A 149 -4.48 -0.14 0.29
CA LYS A 149 -4.90 0.95 1.18
C LYS A 149 -6.34 1.35 0.84
N GLY A 150 -7.17 1.53 1.85
CA GLY A 150 -8.53 2.07 1.69
C GLY A 150 -9.53 1.45 2.66
N LYS A 151 -10.81 1.73 2.39
CA LYS A 151 -11.93 1.15 3.15
C LYS A 151 -12.07 -0.34 2.83
N PHE A 152 -12.58 -1.10 3.79
CA PHE A 152 -12.96 -2.49 3.60
C PHE A 152 -14.35 -2.74 4.19
N LYS A 153 -15.02 -3.80 3.73
CA LYS A 153 -16.28 -4.27 4.30
C LYS A 153 -16.02 -5.59 4.99
N LEU A 154 -16.27 -5.65 6.30
CA LEU A 154 -16.12 -6.86 7.11
C LEU A 154 -17.49 -7.39 7.51
N LYS A 155 -17.74 -8.68 7.25
CA LYS A 155 -18.92 -9.41 7.72
C LYS A 155 -18.45 -10.52 8.64
N VAL A 156 -18.94 -10.52 9.89
CA VAL A 156 -18.62 -11.54 10.89
C VAL A 156 -19.87 -12.39 11.11
N LYS A 157 -19.75 -13.71 10.93
CA LYS A 157 -20.92 -14.60 10.95
C LYS A 157 -21.56 -14.67 12.33
N GLY A 158 -22.82 -14.25 12.43
CA GLY A 158 -23.58 -14.27 13.69
C GLY A 158 -23.36 -13.05 14.58
N TYR A 159 -22.60 -12.04 14.12
CA TYR A 159 -22.28 -10.85 14.91
C TYR A 159 -22.52 -9.57 14.11
N SER A 160 -22.84 -8.49 14.82
CA SER A 160 -22.95 -7.13 14.30
C SER A 160 -22.08 -6.21 15.13
N LEU A 161 -21.44 -5.24 14.48
CA LEU A 161 -20.71 -4.20 15.19
C LEU A 161 -21.68 -3.42 16.08
N LYS A 162 -21.33 -3.23 17.36
CA LYS A 162 -22.12 -2.43 18.29
C LYS A 162 -22.21 -0.99 17.77
N GLU A 163 -23.42 -0.45 17.71
CA GLU A 163 -23.61 0.96 17.40
C GLU A 163 -23.15 1.78 18.62
N GLU A 164 -22.26 2.75 18.41
CA GLU A 164 -21.97 3.74 19.44
C GLU A 164 -23.30 4.46 19.74
N ARG A 165 -23.84 4.26 20.95
CA ARG A 165 -24.99 5.05 21.42
C ARG A 165 -24.48 6.47 21.68
N THR A 166 -24.82 7.38 20.79
CA THR A 166 -24.61 8.83 20.95
C THR A 166 -25.51 9.39 22.04
#